data_AF-A0A645IGG2-F1
#
_entry.id   AF-A0A645IGG2-F1
#
_cell.length_a   1.000
_cell.length_b   1.000
_cell.length_c   1.000
_cell.angle_alpha   90.00
_cell.angle_beta   90.00
_cell.angle_gamma   90.00
#
_symmetry.space_group_name_H-M   'P 1'
#
loop_
_entity.id
_entity.type
_entity.pdbx_description
1 polymer ?
#
loop_
_entity_poly.entity_id
_entity_poly.type
_entity_poly.pdbx_seq_one_letter_code
_entity_poly.pdbx_strand_id
1 'polypeptide(L)'
;MRQGELFALKWEDFLWETQQIHIQRNLQRVLWDGKQVRNFSTPKTATSDRKFMVGEKTLEALRAQQREVQQKKALVKNRWQENDLVFPSSTGTPLNQSNVLRQYAEI
;
A
#
# COMPACT_ATOMS: atom_id res chain seq x y z
N MET A 1 2.79 -12.15 -2.87
CA MET A 1 2.71 -10.76 -3.41
C MET A 1 4.11 -10.18 -3.48
N ARG A 2 4.38 -9.33 -4.46
CA ARG A 2 5.62 -8.54 -4.53
C ARG A 2 5.49 -7.31 -3.65
N GLN A 3 6.60 -6.84 -3.10
CA GLN A 3 6.62 -5.70 -2.18
C GLN A 3 6.01 -4.42 -2.77
N GLY A 4 6.28 -4.14 -4.06
CA GLY A 4 5.68 -2.99 -4.75
C GLY A 4 4.16 -3.07 -4.90
N GLU A 5 3.58 -4.27 -4.99
CA GLU A 5 2.12 -4.46 -5.02
C GLU A 5 1.54 -4.09 -3.66
N LEU A 6 2.15 -4.57 -2.57
CA LEU A 6 1.70 -4.29 -1.20
C LEU A 6 1.68 -2.78 -0.89
N PHE A 7 2.70 -2.03 -1.30
CA PHE A 7 2.75 -0.58 -1.06
C PHE A 7 1.91 0.25 -2.03
N ALA A 8 1.35 -0.38 -3.05
CA ALA A 8 0.40 0.26 -3.95
C ALA A 8 -1.06 -0.13 -3.66
N LEU A 9 -1.31 -1.01 -2.67
CA LEU A 9 -2.67 -1.37 -2.27
C LEU A 9 -3.39 -0.18 -1.66
N LYS A 10 -4.61 0.02 -2.14
CA LYS A 10 -5.57 0.98 -1.64
C LYS A 10 -6.75 0.29 -0.99
N TRP A 11 -7.49 1.02 -0.15
CA TRP A 11 -8.69 0.46 0.51
C TRP A 11 -9.77 -0.01 -0.48
N GLU A 12 -9.84 0.60 -1.67
CA GLU A 12 -10.73 0.18 -2.77
C GLU A 12 -10.37 -1.19 -3.38
N ASP A 13 -9.16 -1.69 -3.16
CA ASP A 13 -8.72 -2.99 -3.68
C ASP A 13 -9.26 -4.17 -2.85
N PHE A 14 -9.89 -3.91 -1.71
CA PHE A 14 -10.41 -4.94 -0.80
C PHE A 14 -11.89 -5.19 -1.08
N LEU A 15 -12.18 -6.40 -1.57
CA LEU A 15 -13.53 -6.90 -1.75
C LEU A 15 -13.94 -7.59 -0.44
N TRP A 16 -14.48 -6.81 0.48
CA TRP A 16 -14.81 -7.26 1.84
C TRP A 16 -15.85 -8.38 1.87
N GLU A 17 -16.83 -8.35 0.97
CA GLU A 17 -17.90 -9.37 0.89
C GLU A 17 -17.37 -10.72 0.44
N THR A 18 -16.42 -10.74 -0.48
CA THR A 18 -15.83 -11.97 -1.04
C THR A 18 -14.51 -12.35 -0.39
N GLN A 19 -14.06 -11.59 0.61
CA GLN A 19 -12.78 -11.77 1.32
C GLN A 19 -11.58 -11.83 0.36
N GLN A 20 -11.59 -10.97 -0.66
CA GLN A 20 -10.56 -10.95 -1.70
C GLN A 20 -9.82 -9.62 -1.75
N ILE A 21 -8.56 -9.67 -2.14
CA ILE A 21 -7.76 -8.49 -2.49
C ILE A 21 -7.51 -8.53 -3.99
N HIS A 22 -7.82 -7.42 -4.66
CA HIS A 22 -7.61 -7.23 -6.09
C HIS A 22 -6.36 -6.38 -6.34
N ILE A 23 -5.30 -6.99 -6.87
CA ILE A 23 -4.06 -6.29 -7.15
C ILE A 23 -4.18 -5.52 -8.47
N GLN A 24 -4.37 -4.20 -8.36
CA GLN A 24 -4.54 -3.32 -9.53
C GLN A 24 -3.35 -2.43 -9.82
N ARG A 25 -2.38 -2.34 -8.90
CA ARG A 25 -1.29 -1.37 -8.97
C ARG A 25 0.01 -1.96 -8.45
N ASN A 26 1.13 -1.40 -8.91
CA ASN A 26 2.45 -1.67 -8.39
C ASN A 26 3.19 -0.35 -8.15
N LEU A 27 3.86 -0.24 -7.02
CA LEU A 27 4.74 0.87 -6.69
C LEU A 27 6.14 0.55 -7.18
N GLN A 28 6.59 1.30 -8.18
CA GLN A 28 7.92 1.20 -8.75
C GLN A 28 8.74 2.46 -8.47
N ARG A 29 10.05 2.29 -8.40
CA ARG A 29 11.01 3.41 -8.41
C ARG A 29 11.42 3.68 -9.83
N VAL A 30 11.27 4.92 -10.27
CA VAL A 30 11.66 5.37 -11.61
C VAL A 30 12.55 6.60 -11.48
N LEU A 31 13.49 6.75 -12.40
CA LEU A 31 14.31 7.95 -12.50
C LEU A 31 13.53 8.98 -13.34
N TRP A 32 13.19 10.12 -12.75
CA TRP A 32 12.58 11.25 -13.44
C TRP A 32 13.41 12.49 -13.16
N ASP A 33 13.89 13.16 -14.21
CA ASP A 33 14.74 14.35 -14.11
C ASP A 33 15.95 14.17 -13.17
N GLY A 34 16.65 13.03 -13.31
CA GLY A 34 17.80 12.68 -12.47
C GLY A 34 17.48 12.32 -11.01
N LYS A 35 16.19 12.38 -10.60
CA LYS A 35 15.74 12.06 -9.25
C LYS A 35 14.98 10.75 -9.20
N GLN A 36 15.21 9.99 -8.14
CA GLN A 36 14.45 8.76 -7.87
C GLN A 36 13.06 9.14 -7.34
N VAL A 37 12.04 8.92 -8.17
CA VAL A 37 10.64 9.17 -7.82
C VAL A 37 9.87 7.86 -7.73
N ARG A 38 8.79 7.87 -6.93
CA ARG A 38 7.91 6.72 -6.77
C ARG A 38 6.75 6.92 -7.73
N ASN A 39 6.54 5.94 -8.59
CA ASN A 39 5.47 5.97 -9.58
C ASN A 39 4.55 4.77 -9.38
N PHE A 40 3.24 5.03 -9.39
CA PHE A 40 2.25 3.97 -9.47
C PHE A 40 2.15 3.54 -10.93
N SER A 41 2.42 2.27 -11.20
CA SER A 41 2.13 1.66 -12.49
C SER A 41 0.95 0.72 -12.39
N THR A 42 0.11 0.73 -13.41
CA THR A 42 -0.82 -0.37 -13.66
C THR A 42 -0.01 -1.62 -14.05
N PRO A 43 -0.48 -2.83 -13.69
CA PRO A 43 0.12 -4.06 -14.15
C PRO A 43 0.15 -4.08 -15.68
N LYS A 44 1.35 -4.14 -16.27
CA LYS A 44 1.57 -4.11 -17.74
C LYS A 44 0.91 -5.28 -18.49
N THR A 45 0.40 -6.29 -17.80
CA THR A 45 -0.20 -7.49 -18.41
C THR A 45 -1.43 -7.95 -17.64
N ALA A 46 -2.42 -8.52 -18.34
CA ALA A 46 -3.63 -9.13 -17.76
C ALA A 46 -3.33 -10.22 -16.71
N THR A 47 -2.13 -10.82 -16.75
CA THR A 47 -1.64 -11.80 -15.77
C THR A 47 -1.24 -11.22 -14.41
N SER A 48 -0.98 -9.91 -14.33
CA SER A 48 -0.65 -9.24 -13.06
C SER A 48 -1.86 -8.60 -12.38
N ASP A 49 -2.97 -8.46 -13.09
CA ASP A 49 -4.29 -8.23 -12.51
C ASP A 49 -4.80 -9.56 -11.94
N ARG A 50 -4.75 -9.69 -10.61
CA ARG A 50 -5.17 -10.93 -9.94
C ARG A 50 -5.89 -10.64 -8.64
N LYS A 51 -6.86 -11.50 -8.33
CA LYS A 51 -7.57 -11.54 -7.06
C LYS A 51 -7.09 -12.75 -6.26
N PHE A 52 -6.88 -12.58 -4.96
CA PHE A 52 -6.58 -13.69 -4.07
C PHE A 52 -7.42 -13.59 -2.81
N MET A 53 -7.86 -14.74 -2.31
CA MET A 53 -8.58 -14.82 -1.05
C MET A 53 -7.63 -14.58 0.11
N VAL A 54 -8.13 -13.88 1.12
CA VAL A 54 -7.45 -13.66 2.38
C VAL A 54 -8.24 -14.27 3.52
N GLY A 55 -7.53 -14.90 4.45
CA GLY A 55 -8.15 -15.44 5.66
C GLY A 55 -8.71 -14.35 6.56
N GLU A 56 -9.63 -14.73 7.43
CA GLU A 56 -10.30 -13.83 8.37
C GLU A 56 -9.33 -13.04 9.26
N LYS A 57 -8.26 -13.68 9.75
CA LYS A 57 -7.19 -13.01 10.51
C LYS A 57 -6.55 -11.85 9.75
N THR A 58 -6.38 -11.99 8.44
CA THR A 58 -5.82 -10.93 7.60
C THR A 58 -6.81 -9.77 7.49
N LEU A 59 -8.10 -10.04 7.36
CA LEU A 59 -9.14 -9.00 7.35
C LEU A 59 -9.21 -8.25 8.67
N GLU A 60 -9.10 -8.94 9.80
CA GLU A 60 -9.01 -8.32 11.12
C GLU A 60 -7.80 -7.39 11.23
N ALA A 61 -6.63 -7.86 10.80
CA ALA A 61 -5.42 -7.04 10.76
C ALA A 61 -5.59 -5.81 9.86
N LEU A 62 -6.26 -5.94 8.71
CA LEU A 62 -6.55 -4.83 7.81
C LEU A 62 -7.52 -3.82 8.41
N ARG A 63 -8.55 -4.27 9.14
CA ARG A 63 -9.45 -3.38 9.88
C ARG A 63 -8.71 -2.62 10.99
N ALA A 64 -7.81 -3.29 11.70
CA ALA A 64 -6.94 -2.63 12.68
C ALA A 64 -6.04 -1.57 12.02
N GLN A 65 -5.41 -1.93 10.90
CA GLN A 65 -4.60 -1.02 10.09
C GLN A 65 -5.41 0.20 9.62
N GLN A 66 -6.67 0.01 9.21
CA GLN A 66 -7.52 1.13 8.79
C GLN A 66 -7.71 2.15 9.92
N ARG A 67 -7.93 1.67 11.16
CA ARG A 67 -8.03 2.54 12.34
C ARG A 67 -6.73 3.30 12.60
N GLU A 68 -5.58 2.63 12.50
CA GLU A 68 -4.28 3.30 12.66
C GLU A 68 -4.03 4.38 11.61
N VAL A 69 -4.39 4.12 10.35
CA VAL A 69 -4.25 5.10 9.26
C VAL A 69 -5.11 6.33 9.53
N GLN A 70 -6.36 6.15 9.98
CA GLN A 70 -7.23 7.27 10.36
C GLN A 70 -6.65 8.08 11.52
N GLN A 71 -6.06 7.42 12.52
CA GLN A 71 -5.36 8.09 13.61
C GLN A 71 -4.16 8.90 13.11
N LYS A 72 -3.31 8.33 12.24
CA LYS A 72 -2.17 9.03 11.63
C LYS A 72 -2.61 10.24 10.82
N LYS A 73 -3.67 10.09 10.03
CA LYS A 73 -4.30 11.18 9.27
C LYS A 73 -4.77 12.31 10.20
N ALA A 74 -5.46 11.97 11.29
CA ALA A 74 -5.93 12.95 12.27
C ALA A 74 -4.78 13.68 12.99
N LEU A 75 -3.67 12.99 13.27
CA LEU A 75 -2.49 13.57 13.93
C LEU A 75 -1.72 14.53 13.02
N VAL A 76 -1.58 14.18 11.75
CA VAL A 76 -0.72 14.90 10.79
C VAL A 76 -1.46 16.05 10.10
N LYS A 77 -2.81 16.05 10.15
CA LYS A 77 -3.70 17.10 9.65
C LYS A 77 -3.29 17.58 8.24
N ASN A 78 -2.91 18.85 8.12
CA ASN A 78 -2.61 19.51 6.84
C ASN A 78 -1.39 18.95 6.09
N ARG A 79 -0.53 18.15 6.75
CA ARG A 79 0.61 17.50 6.08
C ARG A 79 0.27 16.12 5.52
N TRP A 80 -0.94 15.62 5.74
CA TRP A 80 -1.38 14.35 5.21
C TRP A 80 -1.65 14.46 3.71
N GLN A 81 -0.99 13.62 2.93
CA GLN A 81 -1.24 13.48 1.51
C GLN A 81 -2.23 12.35 1.29
N GLU A 82 -3.42 12.68 0.79
CA GLU A 82 -4.44 11.67 0.55
C GLU A 82 -4.09 10.83 -0.67
N ASN A 83 -3.94 9.53 -0.44
CA ASN A 83 -3.61 8.53 -1.47
C ASN A 83 -4.44 7.24 -1.29
N ASP A 84 -5.29 7.17 -0.25
CA ASP A 84 -6.10 6.01 0.14
C ASP A 84 -5.31 4.70 0.29
N LEU A 85 -4.02 4.82 0.61
CA LEU A 85 -3.13 3.68 0.79
C LEU A 85 -3.46 2.91 2.07
N VAL A 86 -3.30 1.59 2.00
CA VAL A 86 -3.45 0.69 3.15
C VAL A 86 -2.23 0.79 4.06
N PHE A 87 -1.05 0.91 3.45
CA PHE A 87 0.23 1.03 4.14
C PHE A 87 0.90 2.37 3.78
N PRO A 88 0.34 3.52 4.23
CA PRO A 88 0.96 4.81 4.01
C PRO A 88 2.16 5.02 4.95
N SER A 89 3.01 5.96 4.58
CA SER A 89 3.99 6.57 5.48
C SER A 89 3.30 7.39 6.57
N SER A 90 4.08 7.96 7.49
CA SER A 90 3.58 8.87 8.52
C SER A 90 2.87 10.11 7.95
N THR A 91 3.06 10.45 6.66
CA THR A 91 2.42 11.61 6.02
C THR A 91 1.46 11.24 4.90
N GLY A 92 1.02 9.98 4.80
CA GLY A 92 0.10 9.55 3.75
C GLY A 92 0.75 9.19 2.41
N THR A 93 2.08 9.34 2.28
CA THR A 93 2.81 9.02 1.03
C THR A 93 3.16 7.53 0.92
N PRO A 94 3.46 7.01 -0.27
CA PRO A 94 3.88 5.61 -0.43
C PRO A 94 5.14 5.29 0.37
N LEU A 95 5.16 4.15 1.06
CA LEU A 95 6.32 3.71 1.84
C LEU A 95 7.56 3.52 0.96
N ASN A 96 8.72 3.77 1.58
CA ASN A 96 10.00 3.52 0.94
C ASN A 96 10.38 2.04 1.12
N GLN A 97 10.44 1.29 0.02
CA GLN A 97 10.79 -0.14 0.02
C GLN A 97 12.09 -0.45 0.78
N SER A 98 13.11 0.40 0.65
CA SER A 98 14.38 0.23 1.38
C SER A 98 14.26 0.50 2.87
N ASN A 99 13.41 1.45 3.29
CA ASN A 99 13.23 1.76 4.72
C ASN A 99 12.47 0.63 5.41
N VAL A 100 11.49 0.03 4.74
CA VAL A 100 10.75 -1.11 5.28
C VAL A 100 11.66 -2.31 5.47
N LEU A 101 12.49 -2.65 4.48
CA LEU A 101 13.46 -3.75 4.61
C LEU A 101 14.40 -3.55 5.80
N ARG A 102 14.88 -2.31 6.04
CA ARG A 102 15.71 -2.01 7.20
C ARG A 102 14.97 -2.21 8.52
N GLN A 103 13.74 -1.70 8.60
CA GLN A 103 12.91 -1.82 9.79
C GLN A 103 12.55 -3.27 10.16
N TYR A 104 12.42 -4.17 9.17
CA TYR A 104 12.17 -5.59 9.41
C TYR A 104 13.43 -6.44 9.59
N ALA A 105 14.61 -5.95 9.21
CA ALA A 105 15.88 -6.62 9.48
C ALA A 105 16.36 -6.41 10.93
N GLU A 106 15.77 -5.43 11.63
CA GLU A 106 16.08 -5.07 13.02
C GLU A 106 15.09 -5.70 14.04
N ILE A 107 14.18 -6.57 13.59
CA ILE A 107 13.20 -7.33 14.40
C ILE A 107 13.57 -8.81 14.35
#